data_AF-A0A927MG61-F1
#
_entry.id   AF-A0A927MG61-F1
#
_cell.length_a   1.000
_cell.length_b   1.000
_cell.length_c   1.000
_cell.angle_alpha   90.00
_cell.angle_beta   90.00
_cell.angle_gamma   90.00
#
_symmetry.space_group_name_H-M   'P 1'
#
loop_
_entity.id
_entity.type
_entity.pdbx_description
1 polymer ?
#
loop_
_entity_poly.entity_id
_entity_poly.type
_entity_poly.pdbx_seq_one_letter_code
_entity_poly.pdbx_strand_id
1 'polypeptide(L)'
;MLNTAIWLEQDYCSNQIKNAYLKTRYFKLRIPFSEQQSEYEICRFKLIVEEVRGDKQLLLDSAVLGEKIAEAEYKSVSFSENDIIYYSHKNNFTDSENKTIQTAIIDGVLREKNLYQRENIELSGEYHVNIQVFRKEISQPDFLSVEAPPILTDYEQKIETITVYILIFKDSIDLKKNSKLSSTSVYGSLGNLGFFMVDLDLFSEFIRSEVGDGAVNLVDLFTTTDLVDKCFEEGLLIITWGIKPWHYYIHAMNNSIIFDECIVSGTYKIKNKTKKLSVIPGNELLTWPECLEKEWPTICIEGDGEKIVLSLCTYSGNLGNEIIPLYTLRRSEEPVENIEPIINYNFLD
;
A
#
# COMPACT_ATOMS: atom_id res chain seq x y z
N MET A 1 11.86 -8.06 -5.88
CA MET A 1 11.09 -8.90 -6.82
C MET A 1 10.21 -7.97 -7.62
N LEU A 2 10.20 -8.10 -8.96
CA LEU A 2 9.44 -7.21 -9.85
C LEU A 2 7.95 -7.29 -9.52
N ASN A 3 7.27 -6.14 -9.55
CA ASN A 3 5.81 -6.04 -9.54
C ASN A 3 5.20 -7.11 -10.47
N THR A 4 4.42 -8.03 -9.90
CA THR A 4 3.79 -9.13 -10.63
C THR A 4 2.49 -8.70 -11.31
N ALA A 5 1.94 -7.54 -10.92
CA ALA A 5 0.77 -6.99 -11.60
C ALA A 5 1.16 -6.54 -13.01
N ILE A 6 0.56 -7.19 -14.00
CA ILE A 6 0.74 -6.86 -15.41
C ILE A 6 -0.09 -5.63 -15.84
N TRP A 7 -1.07 -5.25 -15.01
CA TRP A 7 -1.91 -4.09 -15.21
C TRP A 7 -2.51 -3.57 -13.90
N LEU A 8 -2.42 -2.25 -13.68
CA LEU A 8 -3.01 -1.55 -12.55
C LEU A 8 -3.69 -0.27 -13.04
N GLU A 9 -4.91 -0.03 -12.59
CA GLU A 9 -5.65 1.23 -12.81
C GLU A 9 -6.29 1.70 -11.51
N GLN A 10 -6.41 3.02 -11.36
CA GLN A 10 -7.03 3.64 -10.19
C GLN A 10 -7.87 4.84 -10.60
N ASP A 11 -9.07 4.94 -10.02
CA ASP A 11 -10.06 5.96 -10.37
C ASP A 11 -11.12 6.07 -9.28
N TYR A 12 -12.25 6.69 -9.59
CA TYR A 12 -13.47 6.69 -8.78
C TYR A 12 -14.60 5.89 -9.44
N CYS A 13 -15.47 5.33 -8.59
CA CYS A 13 -16.68 4.64 -9.00
C CYS A 13 -17.85 5.04 -8.10
N SER A 14 -19.07 4.77 -8.53
CA SER A 14 -20.23 4.86 -7.64
C SER A 14 -20.38 3.57 -6.82
N ASN A 15 -21.17 3.62 -5.76
CA ASN A 15 -21.60 2.39 -5.07
C ASN A 15 -22.44 1.44 -5.93
N GLN A 16 -22.94 1.88 -7.07
CA GLN A 16 -23.80 1.13 -7.96
C GLN A 16 -23.13 0.91 -9.32
N ILE A 17 -22.20 -0.05 -9.36
CA ILE A 17 -21.48 -0.42 -10.56
C ILE A 17 -22.28 -1.42 -11.39
N LYS A 18 -22.51 -1.11 -12.67
CA LYS A 18 -23.25 -1.96 -13.60
C LYS A 18 -22.44 -2.26 -14.85
N ASN A 19 -22.82 -3.33 -15.55
CA ASN A 19 -22.23 -3.69 -16.85
C ASN A 19 -20.70 -3.74 -16.83
N ALA A 20 -20.14 -4.30 -15.77
CA ALA A 20 -18.70 -4.43 -15.62
C ALA A 20 -18.19 -5.70 -16.30
N TYR A 21 -17.17 -5.57 -17.14
CA TYR A 21 -16.59 -6.69 -17.88
C TYR A 21 -15.08 -6.51 -18.09
N LEU A 22 -14.36 -7.63 -18.03
CA LEU A 22 -13.05 -7.80 -18.65
C LEU A 22 -13.26 -8.42 -20.03
N LYS A 23 -12.72 -7.84 -21.10
CA LYS A 23 -12.93 -8.35 -22.46
C LYS A 23 -11.68 -8.22 -23.31
N THR A 24 -11.59 -9.11 -24.28
CA THR A 24 -10.72 -8.98 -25.45
C THR A 24 -11.58 -9.06 -26.70
N ARG A 25 -10.97 -9.23 -27.86
CA ARG A 25 -11.67 -9.61 -29.09
C ARG A 25 -12.24 -11.04 -29.04
N TYR A 26 -11.72 -11.91 -28.16
CA TYR A 26 -12.09 -13.34 -28.11
C TYR A 26 -13.04 -13.71 -26.98
N PHE A 27 -13.02 -12.95 -25.88
CA PHE A 27 -13.86 -13.24 -24.73
C PHE A 27 -14.45 -11.98 -24.11
N LYS A 28 -15.49 -12.19 -23.31
CA LYS A 28 -16.09 -11.17 -22.45
C LYS A 28 -16.47 -11.82 -21.12
N LEU A 29 -15.69 -11.58 -20.08
CA LEU A 29 -15.89 -12.07 -18.72
C LEU A 29 -16.63 -11.00 -17.90
N ARG A 30 -17.60 -11.41 -17.10
CA ARG A 30 -18.39 -10.50 -16.27
C ARG A 30 -17.68 -10.30 -14.92
N ILE A 31 -17.69 -9.08 -14.42
CA ILE A 31 -17.23 -8.82 -13.05
C ILE A 31 -18.42 -9.06 -12.11
N PRO A 32 -18.25 -9.83 -11.02
CA PRO A 32 -19.35 -10.27 -10.17
C PRO A 32 -19.79 -9.20 -9.16
N PHE A 33 -20.00 -7.95 -9.58
CA PHE A 33 -20.56 -6.92 -8.70
C PHE A 33 -22.00 -7.27 -8.27
N SER A 34 -22.29 -7.06 -6.98
CA SER A 34 -23.66 -6.98 -6.45
C SER A 34 -24.40 -5.71 -6.92
N GLU A 35 -25.66 -5.51 -6.51
CA GLU A 35 -26.41 -4.31 -6.89
C GLU A 35 -25.88 -3.03 -6.22
N GLN A 36 -25.33 -3.16 -5.00
CA GLN A 36 -24.74 -2.07 -4.22
C GLN A 36 -23.46 -2.58 -3.56
N GLN A 37 -22.33 -1.94 -3.87
CA GLN A 37 -21.00 -2.29 -3.34
C GLN A 37 -20.69 -1.61 -2.01
N SER A 38 -21.31 -0.44 -1.79
CA SER A 38 -21.00 0.46 -0.69
C SER A 38 -22.22 1.24 -0.23
N GLU A 39 -22.18 1.71 1.00
CA GLU A 39 -23.14 2.69 1.51
C GLU A 39 -22.80 4.12 1.07
N TYR A 40 -21.54 4.39 0.67
CA TYR A 40 -21.09 5.70 0.21
C TYR A 40 -21.37 5.92 -1.27
N GLU A 41 -21.93 7.07 -1.66
CA GLU A 41 -22.28 7.35 -3.07
C GLU A 41 -21.08 7.28 -4.02
N ILE A 42 -19.90 7.67 -3.54
CA ILE A 42 -18.63 7.58 -4.27
C ILE A 42 -17.70 6.67 -3.50
N CYS A 43 -17.04 5.77 -4.23
CA CYS A 43 -15.97 4.93 -3.76
C CYS A 43 -14.72 5.17 -4.61
N ARG A 44 -13.56 4.90 -4.02
CA ARG A 44 -12.34 4.73 -4.80
C ARG A 44 -12.40 3.39 -5.53
N PHE A 45 -11.91 3.36 -6.76
CA PHE A 45 -11.84 2.18 -7.60
C PHE A 45 -10.38 1.78 -7.84
N LYS A 46 -10.08 0.49 -7.69
CA LYS A 46 -8.79 -0.11 -8.08
C LYS A 46 -9.04 -1.32 -8.98
N LEU A 47 -8.31 -1.41 -10.09
CA LEU A 47 -8.23 -2.62 -10.92
C LEU A 47 -6.79 -3.15 -10.84
N ILE A 48 -6.64 -4.41 -10.43
CA ILE A 48 -5.35 -5.09 -10.36
C ILE A 48 -5.47 -6.36 -11.20
N VAL A 49 -4.60 -6.55 -12.18
CA VAL A 49 -4.51 -7.78 -12.98
C VAL A 49 -3.12 -8.36 -12.85
N GLU A 50 -3.06 -9.63 -12.49
CA GLU A 50 -1.82 -10.35 -12.20
C GLU A 50 -1.79 -11.71 -12.90
N GLU A 51 -0.65 -12.02 -13.53
CA GLU A 51 -0.37 -13.37 -14.00
C GLU A 51 0.29 -14.16 -12.86
N VAL A 52 -0.33 -15.26 -12.45
CA VAL A 52 0.27 -16.20 -11.49
C VAL A 52 1.10 -17.19 -12.28
N ARG A 53 2.42 -17.16 -12.08
CA ARG A 53 3.40 -17.98 -12.82
C ARG A 53 3.80 -19.25 -12.07
N GLY A 54 3.46 -19.37 -10.79
CA GLY A 54 3.69 -20.61 -10.03
C GLY A 54 3.07 -20.63 -8.63
N ASP A 55 3.03 -21.83 -8.05
CA ASP A 55 2.40 -22.17 -6.76
C ASP A 55 3.01 -21.47 -5.53
N LYS A 56 4.14 -20.77 -5.69
CA LYS A 56 4.85 -20.06 -4.60
C LYS A 56 4.86 -18.55 -4.77
N GLN A 57 4.16 -18.02 -5.78
CA GLN A 57 4.03 -16.58 -5.97
C GLN A 57 3.23 -15.99 -4.80
N LEU A 58 3.69 -14.85 -4.29
CA LEU A 58 2.97 -14.11 -3.26
C LEU A 58 1.78 -13.39 -3.90
N LEU A 59 0.59 -13.55 -3.32
CA LEU A 59 -0.63 -12.88 -3.79
C LEU A 59 -1.16 -11.95 -2.72
N LEU A 60 -1.78 -10.84 -3.13
CA LEU A 60 -2.41 -9.91 -2.20
C LEU A 60 -3.59 -10.58 -1.50
N ASP A 61 -3.73 -10.33 -0.20
CA ASP A 61 -4.80 -10.91 0.61
C ASP A 61 -5.80 -9.87 1.14
N SER A 62 -6.75 -10.37 1.93
CA SER A 62 -7.81 -9.55 2.51
C SER A 62 -7.32 -8.45 3.45
N ALA A 63 -6.12 -8.56 4.05
CA ALA A 63 -5.58 -7.50 4.87
C ALA A 63 -5.16 -6.28 4.02
N VAL A 64 -4.75 -6.51 2.77
CA VAL A 64 -4.39 -5.45 1.83
C VAL A 64 -5.61 -4.96 1.05
N LEU A 65 -6.42 -5.89 0.54
CA LEU A 65 -7.52 -5.62 -0.39
C LEU A 65 -8.85 -5.30 0.29
N GLY A 66 -9.01 -5.68 1.56
CA GLY A 66 -10.25 -5.56 2.33
C GLY A 66 -11.07 -6.86 2.38
N GLU A 67 -12.34 -6.74 2.71
CA GLU A 67 -13.29 -7.86 2.73
C GLU A 67 -13.58 -8.32 1.30
N LYS A 68 -13.49 -9.63 1.02
CA LYS A 68 -13.90 -10.17 -0.28
C LYS A 68 -15.43 -10.25 -0.34
N ILE A 69 -16.03 -9.43 -1.20
CA ILE A 69 -17.49 -9.34 -1.33
C ILE A 69 -18.04 -10.14 -2.51
N ALA A 70 -17.22 -10.46 -3.51
CA ALA A 70 -17.64 -11.33 -4.62
C ALA A 70 -16.47 -12.06 -5.29
N GLU A 71 -16.77 -13.14 -5.99
CA GLU A 71 -15.80 -13.94 -6.74
C GLU A 71 -16.46 -14.66 -7.92
N ALA A 72 -15.74 -14.78 -9.04
CA ALA A 72 -16.11 -15.58 -10.19
C ALA A 72 -14.88 -16.23 -10.82
N GLU A 73 -15.02 -17.48 -11.25
CA GLU A 73 -13.96 -18.24 -11.92
C GLU A 73 -14.39 -18.59 -13.34
N TYR A 74 -13.50 -18.34 -14.29
CA TYR A 74 -13.66 -18.63 -15.71
C TYR A 74 -12.56 -19.58 -16.15
N LYS A 75 -12.94 -20.72 -16.72
CA LYS A 75 -12.00 -21.75 -17.17
C LYS A 75 -11.78 -21.66 -18.67
N SER A 76 -10.60 -22.10 -19.11
CA SER A 76 -10.24 -22.21 -20.54
C SER A 76 -10.44 -20.90 -21.32
N VAL A 77 -10.01 -19.79 -20.72
CA VAL A 77 -10.00 -18.47 -21.35
C VAL A 77 -8.76 -18.38 -22.23
N SER A 78 -8.96 -18.28 -23.55
CA SER A 78 -7.87 -18.20 -24.51
C SER A 78 -7.38 -16.75 -24.67
N PHE A 79 -6.08 -16.55 -24.50
CA PHE A 79 -5.36 -15.32 -24.79
C PHE A 79 -4.47 -15.52 -26.01
N SER A 80 -4.37 -14.50 -26.86
CA SER A 80 -3.45 -14.48 -27.99
C SER A 80 -2.36 -13.43 -27.81
N GLU A 81 -1.21 -13.69 -28.41
CA GLU A 81 -0.12 -12.72 -28.44
C GLU A 81 -0.60 -11.39 -29.03
N ASN A 82 -0.25 -10.29 -28.36
CA ASN A 82 -0.66 -8.93 -28.71
C ASN A 82 -2.17 -8.65 -28.56
N ASP A 83 -2.90 -9.43 -27.76
CA ASP A 83 -4.27 -9.05 -27.41
C ASP A 83 -4.31 -7.74 -26.63
N ILE A 84 -5.33 -6.94 -26.96
CA ILE A 84 -5.71 -5.77 -26.17
C ILE A 84 -6.78 -6.20 -25.18
N ILE A 85 -6.47 -6.07 -23.89
CA ILE A 85 -7.44 -6.32 -22.82
C ILE A 85 -8.11 -5.01 -22.46
N TYR A 86 -9.43 -5.05 -22.35
CA TYR A 86 -10.24 -3.93 -21.91
C TYR A 86 -10.97 -4.28 -20.63
N TYR A 87 -10.99 -3.33 -19.72
CA TYR A 87 -11.89 -3.34 -18.58
C TYR A 87 -12.85 -2.17 -18.74
N SER A 88 -14.13 -2.40 -18.50
CA SER A 88 -15.10 -1.31 -18.48
C SER A 88 -16.19 -1.56 -17.47
N HIS A 89 -16.69 -0.49 -16.87
CA HIS A 89 -17.91 -0.51 -16.08
C HIS A 89 -18.72 0.77 -16.30
N LYS A 90 -19.98 0.74 -15.89
CA LYS A 90 -20.84 1.92 -15.79
C LYS A 90 -21.08 2.26 -14.32
N ASN A 91 -20.94 3.53 -14.00
CA ASN A 91 -21.31 4.11 -12.72
C ASN A 91 -22.73 4.65 -12.81
N ASN A 92 -23.50 4.48 -11.74
CA ASN A 92 -24.76 5.18 -11.56
C ASN A 92 -24.58 6.32 -10.57
N PHE A 93 -24.49 7.56 -11.06
CA PHE A 93 -24.42 8.77 -10.23
C PHE A 93 -25.69 9.63 -10.32
N THR A 94 -26.69 9.21 -11.11
CA THR A 94 -27.77 10.10 -11.61
C THR A 94 -28.70 10.66 -10.55
N ASP A 95 -28.70 10.09 -9.34
CA ASP A 95 -29.64 10.46 -8.27
C ASP A 95 -28.97 11.21 -7.11
N SER A 96 -27.70 11.63 -7.25
CA SER A 96 -26.97 12.34 -6.18
C SER A 96 -27.52 13.75 -5.94
N GLU A 97 -28.01 14.02 -4.74
CA GLU A 97 -28.39 15.38 -4.30
C GLU A 97 -27.16 16.26 -3.94
N ASN A 98 -25.97 15.66 -3.89
CA ASN A 98 -24.73 16.35 -3.51
C ASN A 98 -24.18 17.21 -4.66
N LYS A 99 -24.15 18.53 -4.46
CA LYS A 99 -23.66 19.51 -5.44
C LYS A 99 -22.21 19.27 -5.86
N THR A 100 -21.35 18.84 -4.95
CA THR A 100 -19.93 18.58 -5.25
C THR A 100 -19.78 17.41 -6.22
N ILE A 101 -20.59 16.35 -6.04
CA ILE A 101 -20.61 15.19 -6.93
C ILE A 101 -21.11 15.61 -8.31
N GLN A 102 -22.18 16.41 -8.37
CA GLN A 102 -22.70 16.93 -9.63
C GLN A 102 -21.67 17.78 -10.38
N THR A 103 -20.95 18.65 -9.67
CA THR A 103 -19.82 19.41 -10.25
C THR A 103 -18.72 18.48 -10.75
N ALA A 104 -18.32 17.47 -9.98
CA ALA A 104 -17.27 16.53 -10.39
C ALA A 104 -17.66 15.68 -11.62
N ILE A 105 -18.97 15.42 -11.83
CA ILE A 105 -19.48 14.79 -13.06
C ILE A 105 -19.37 15.75 -14.24
N ILE A 106 -19.79 17.01 -14.06
CA ILE A 106 -19.72 18.06 -15.10
C ILE A 106 -18.27 18.29 -15.53
N ASP A 107 -17.35 18.30 -14.57
CA ASP A 107 -15.92 18.52 -14.80
C ASP A 107 -15.22 17.27 -15.35
N GLY A 108 -15.94 16.15 -15.52
CA GLY A 108 -15.42 14.92 -16.12
C GLY A 108 -14.49 14.11 -15.22
N VAL A 109 -14.43 14.47 -13.93
CA VAL A 109 -13.68 13.72 -12.91
C VAL A 109 -14.40 12.42 -12.56
N LEU A 110 -15.73 12.49 -12.39
CA LEU A 110 -16.58 11.31 -12.24
C LEU A 110 -17.25 10.97 -13.57
N ARG A 111 -17.07 9.74 -14.04
CA ARG A 111 -17.53 9.32 -15.36
C ARG A 111 -18.64 8.29 -15.26
N GLU A 112 -19.72 8.49 -16.01
CA GLU A 112 -20.80 7.47 -16.13
C GLU A 112 -20.25 6.14 -16.67
N LYS A 113 -19.18 6.18 -17.46
CA LYS A 113 -18.52 4.99 -17.99
C LYS A 113 -17.01 5.12 -17.87
N ASN A 114 -16.42 4.16 -17.18
CA ASN A 114 -14.98 3.96 -17.14
C ASN A 114 -14.58 2.88 -18.14
N LEU A 115 -13.52 3.15 -18.90
CA LEU A 115 -12.93 2.24 -19.88
C LEU A 115 -11.42 2.34 -19.77
N TYR A 116 -10.79 1.25 -19.36
CA TYR A 116 -9.35 1.09 -19.33
C TYR A 116 -8.93 0.10 -20.40
N GLN A 117 -7.75 0.30 -20.97
CA GLN A 117 -7.17 -0.60 -21.97
C GLN A 117 -5.71 -0.85 -21.66
N ARG A 118 -5.27 -2.09 -21.87
CA ARG A 118 -3.87 -2.48 -21.78
C ARG A 118 -3.48 -3.25 -23.02
N GLU A 119 -2.44 -2.75 -23.68
CA GLU A 119 -1.82 -3.37 -24.85
C GLU A 119 -0.57 -4.14 -24.44
N ASN A 120 -0.08 -5.00 -25.33
CA ASN A 120 1.18 -5.75 -25.18
C ASN A 120 1.26 -6.62 -23.91
N ILE A 121 0.13 -7.24 -23.53
CA ILE A 121 0.16 -8.25 -22.48
C ILE A 121 0.76 -9.54 -23.06
N GLU A 122 1.87 -9.99 -22.49
CA GLU A 122 2.61 -11.20 -22.90
C GLU A 122 1.91 -12.48 -22.39
N LEU A 123 0.62 -12.65 -22.71
CA LEU A 123 -0.14 -13.87 -22.42
C LEU A 123 -0.48 -14.59 -23.72
N SER A 124 -0.23 -15.90 -23.76
CA SER A 124 -0.60 -16.72 -24.91
C SER A 124 -1.00 -18.14 -24.49
N GLY A 125 -2.10 -18.63 -25.07
CA GLY A 125 -2.68 -19.93 -24.78
C GLY A 125 -3.90 -19.87 -23.85
N GLU A 126 -4.23 -21.00 -23.25
CA GLU A 126 -5.41 -21.14 -22.37
C GLU A 126 -5.04 -20.94 -20.91
N TYR A 127 -5.87 -20.18 -20.20
CA TYR A 127 -5.73 -19.85 -18.79
C TYR A 127 -7.07 -19.98 -18.05
N HIS A 128 -6.99 -20.17 -16.74
CA HIS A 128 -8.06 -19.83 -15.81
C HIS A 128 -7.96 -18.35 -15.45
N VAL A 129 -9.12 -17.72 -15.29
CA VAL A 129 -9.25 -16.35 -14.81
C VAL A 129 -10.14 -16.34 -13.58
N ASN A 130 -9.57 -16.00 -12.43
CA ASN A 130 -10.30 -15.81 -11.18
C ASN A 130 -10.43 -14.30 -10.92
N ILE A 131 -11.67 -13.82 -10.85
CA ILE A 131 -12.01 -12.42 -10.64
C ILE A 131 -12.59 -12.30 -9.23
N GLN A 132 -11.93 -11.51 -8.40
CA GLN A 132 -12.33 -11.24 -7.02
C GLN A 132 -12.65 -9.76 -6.87
N VAL A 133 -13.68 -9.45 -6.10
CA VAL A 133 -14.06 -8.09 -5.75
C VAL A 133 -13.93 -7.93 -4.24
N PHE A 134 -13.18 -6.91 -3.85
CA PHE A 134 -12.94 -6.57 -2.45
C PHE A 134 -13.46 -5.18 -2.12
N ARG A 135 -13.87 -5.03 -0.86
CA ARG A 135 -14.29 -3.78 -0.25
C ARG A 135 -13.41 -3.51 0.96
N LYS A 136 -12.66 -2.42 0.91
CA LYS A 136 -11.85 -1.94 2.03
C LYS A 136 -12.53 -0.73 2.64
N GLU A 137 -12.99 -0.89 3.87
CA GLU A 137 -13.63 0.17 4.66
C GLU A 137 -12.66 1.34 4.91
N ILE A 138 -13.26 2.47 5.25
CA ILE A 138 -12.53 3.68 5.62
C ILE A 138 -11.70 3.40 6.87
N SER A 139 -10.39 3.67 6.80
CA SER A 139 -9.51 3.60 7.96
C SER A 139 -9.46 4.96 8.65
N GLN A 140 -9.97 5.06 9.88
CA GLN A 140 -9.79 6.25 10.71
C GLN A 140 -8.47 6.14 11.47
N PRO A 141 -7.44 6.95 11.17
CA PRO A 141 -6.25 6.97 12.01
C PRO A 141 -6.60 7.63 13.35
N ASP A 142 -6.04 7.14 14.44
CA ASP A 142 -6.03 7.87 15.71
C ASP A 142 -5.13 9.09 15.56
N PHE A 143 -5.61 10.31 15.85
CA PHE A 143 -4.84 11.57 15.85
C PHE A 143 -4.23 11.89 17.25
N LEU A 144 -2.90 11.92 17.42
CA LEU A 144 -2.12 12.13 18.66
C LEU A 144 -1.42 13.51 18.70
N SER A 145 -1.45 14.30 17.63
CA SER A 145 -0.97 15.68 17.60
C SER A 145 -2.10 16.63 17.24
N VAL A 146 -2.34 17.60 18.13
CA VAL A 146 -3.27 18.72 17.93
C VAL A 146 -2.82 19.70 16.83
N GLU A 147 -1.55 19.61 16.42
CA GLU A 147 -1.00 20.47 15.37
C GLU A 147 -1.26 19.93 13.96
N ALA A 148 -1.65 18.65 13.84
CA ALA A 148 -2.03 18.01 12.58
C ALA A 148 -3.07 18.88 11.84
N PRO A 149 -2.79 19.36 10.61
CA PRO A 149 -3.78 20.10 9.87
C PRO A 149 -5.03 19.21 9.69
N PRO A 150 -6.25 19.74 9.89
CA PRO A 150 -7.49 18.96 9.85
C PRO A 150 -7.78 18.31 8.49
N ILE A 151 -6.96 18.59 7.48
CA ILE A 151 -7.18 18.28 6.09
C ILE A 151 -5.84 17.83 5.49
N LEU A 152 -5.64 16.50 5.45
CA LEU A 152 -4.84 15.85 4.43
C LEU A 152 -5.48 14.48 4.07
N THR A 153 -6.35 14.51 3.05
CA THR A 153 -6.41 13.56 1.93
C THR A 153 -7.30 12.31 1.94
N ASP A 154 -8.03 12.20 0.82
CA ASP A 154 -9.09 11.26 0.42
C ASP A 154 -8.65 9.81 0.15
N TYR A 155 -7.40 9.41 0.34
CA TYR A 155 -6.93 8.21 -0.38
C TYR A 155 -7.32 6.87 0.25
N GLU A 156 -7.39 6.76 1.58
CA GLU A 156 -7.92 5.58 2.30
C GLU A 156 -8.69 5.95 3.60
N GLN A 157 -8.86 7.24 3.87
CA GLN A 157 -9.25 7.78 5.18
C GLN A 157 -10.66 8.37 5.23
N LYS A 158 -11.29 8.58 4.07
CA LYS A 158 -12.64 9.16 3.97
C LYS A 158 -13.52 8.46 2.94
N ILE A 159 -12.94 7.58 2.14
CA ILE A 159 -13.65 6.92 1.06
C ILE A 159 -13.35 5.42 1.08
N GLU A 160 -14.41 4.64 0.99
CA GLU A 160 -14.31 3.21 0.85
C GLU A 160 -13.64 2.86 -0.50
N THR A 161 -12.83 1.81 -0.52
CA THR A 161 -12.17 1.36 -1.74
C THR A 161 -12.78 0.06 -2.23
N ILE A 162 -13.24 0.06 -3.48
CA ILE A 162 -13.65 -1.13 -4.22
C ILE A 162 -12.50 -1.57 -5.13
N THR A 163 -12.01 -2.78 -4.92
CA THR A 163 -10.91 -3.36 -5.70
C THR A 163 -11.39 -4.56 -6.51
N VAL A 164 -11.15 -4.53 -7.82
CA VAL A 164 -11.27 -5.70 -8.70
C VAL A 164 -9.89 -6.31 -8.89
N TYR A 165 -9.68 -7.50 -8.33
CA TYR A 165 -8.45 -8.25 -8.44
C TYR A 165 -8.64 -9.45 -9.37
N ILE A 166 -7.86 -9.49 -10.45
CA ILE A 166 -7.97 -10.48 -11.51
C ILE A 166 -6.68 -11.31 -11.54
N LEU A 167 -6.82 -12.59 -11.22
CA LEU A 167 -5.74 -13.58 -11.26
C LEU A 167 -5.86 -14.41 -12.53
N ILE A 168 -4.79 -14.43 -13.34
CA ILE A 168 -4.71 -15.21 -14.57
C ILE A 168 -3.65 -16.30 -14.38
N PHE A 169 -4.02 -17.57 -14.52
CA PHE A 169 -3.13 -18.69 -14.19
C PHE A 169 -3.42 -19.94 -15.01
N LYS A 170 -2.44 -20.83 -15.17
CA LYS A 170 -2.59 -22.10 -15.92
C LYS A 170 -3.15 -23.21 -15.04
N ASP A 171 -3.76 -24.24 -15.64
CA ASP A 171 -4.29 -25.44 -14.97
C ASP A 171 -3.32 -26.11 -14.00
N SER A 172 -2.02 -26.00 -14.28
CA SER A 172 -0.97 -26.57 -13.45
C SER A 172 -0.77 -25.84 -12.12
N ILE A 173 -1.41 -24.68 -11.91
CA ILE A 173 -1.20 -23.82 -10.75
C ILE A 173 -2.33 -23.98 -9.75
N ASP A 174 -1.98 -24.28 -8.50
CA ASP A 174 -2.92 -24.33 -7.38
C ASP A 174 -2.81 -23.07 -6.53
N LEU A 175 -3.76 -22.14 -6.72
CA LEU A 175 -3.81 -20.86 -5.98
C LEU A 175 -3.83 -21.03 -4.45
N LYS A 176 -4.22 -22.20 -3.93
CA LYS A 176 -4.23 -22.44 -2.47
C LYS A 176 -2.83 -22.64 -1.89
N LYS A 177 -1.85 -22.96 -2.72
CA LYS A 177 -0.45 -23.13 -2.28
C LYS A 177 0.32 -21.81 -2.26
N ASN A 178 -0.19 -20.80 -2.96
CA ASN A 178 0.40 -19.47 -2.98
C ASN A 178 0.38 -18.86 -1.57
N SER A 179 1.50 -18.28 -1.19
CA SER A 179 1.61 -17.52 0.05
C SER A 179 0.84 -16.20 -0.08
N LYS A 180 0.22 -15.78 1.01
CA LYS A 180 -0.56 -14.55 1.09
C LYS A 180 0.30 -13.43 1.65
N LEU A 181 0.32 -12.31 0.93
CA LEU A 181 1.01 -11.10 1.34
C LEU A 181 0.01 -10.18 2.04
N SER A 182 0.12 -10.12 3.36
CA SER A 182 -0.63 -9.21 4.22
C SER A 182 0.20 -7.97 4.55
N SER A 183 -0.46 -6.84 4.82
CA SER A 183 0.16 -5.67 5.45
C SER A 183 1.35 -5.07 4.67
N THR A 184 1.18 -4.85 3.37
CA THR A 184 2.17 -4.14 2.53
C THR A 184 2.13 -2.62 2.71
N SER A 185 1.13 -2.14 3.44
CA SER A 185 0.89 -0.74 3.68
C SER A 185 0.59 -0.53 5.14
N VAL A 186 1.25 0.44 5.75
CA VAL A 186 0.86 0.94 7.05
C VAL A 186 0.51 2.40 6.87
N TYR A 187 -0.73 2.71 7.22
CA TYR A 187 -1.11 4.08 7.46
C TYR A 187 -1.09 4.31 8.96
N GLY A 188 -0.31 5.30 9.36
CA GLY A 188 -0.12 5.63 10.75
C GLY A 188 0.07 7.12 10.89
N SER A 189 -0.09 7.58 12.10
CA SER A 189 -0.06 8.99 12.35
C SER A 189 0.65 9.23 13.69
N LEU A 190 1.29 10.39 13.75
CA LEU A 190 1.47 11.28 14.90
C LEU A 190 2.64 11.08 15.82
N GLY A 191 3.49 12.09 15.71
CA GLY A 191 4.52 12.44 16.65
C GLY A 191 5.46 13.42 16.00
N ASN A 192 5.89 14.44 16.71
CA ASN A 192 6.91 15.38 16.21
C ASN A 192 8.25 14.69 15.93
N LEU A 193 8.41 13.45 16.42
CA LEU A 193 9.61 12.62 16.28
C LEU A 193 9.54 11.66 15.09
N GLY A 194 8.54 11.75 14.20
CA GLY A 194 8.41 10.86 13.05
C GLY A 194 7.99 9.43 13.44
N PHE A 195 8.58 8.44 12.80
CA PHE A 195 8.33 7.02 13.07
C PHE A 195 9.61 6.20 12.95
N PHE A 196 9.63 5.03 13.58
CA PHE A 196 10.66 4.03 13.39
C PHE A 196 10.04 2.68 13.00
N MET A 197 10.85 1.84 12.34
CA MET A 197 10.48 0.48 11.96
C MET A 197 11.54 -0.50 12.42
N VAL A 198 11.10 -1.52 13.17
CA VAL A 198 11.98 -2.51 13.82
C VAL A 198 11.33 -3.89 13.78
N ASP A 199 12.16 -4.93 13.78
CA ASP A 199 11.72 -6.24 14.27
C ASP A 199 11.65 -6.14 15.79
N LEU A 200 10.43 -6.06 16.35
CA LEU A 200 10.22 -5.67 17.74
C LEU A 200 10.92 -6.62 18.72
N ASP A 201 10.92 -7.92 18.44
CA ASP A 201 11.55 -8.93 19.30
C ASP A 201 13.07 -8.79 19.26
N LEU A 202 13.67 -8.74 18.06
CA LEU A 202 15.11 -8.61 17.89
C LEU A 202 15.64 -7.28 18.44
N PHE A 203 14.90 -6.19 18.22
CA PHE A 203 15.27 -4.87 18.69
C PHE A 203 15.13 -4.77 20.21
N SER A 204 14.06 -5.30 20.80
CA SER A 204 13.87 -5.34 22.25
C SER A 204 14.97 -6.14 22.96
N GLU A 205 15.35 -7.30 22.42
CA GLU A 205 16.46 -8.10 22.94
C GLU A 205 17.79 -7.32 22.90
N PHE A 206 18.06 -6.64 21.78
CA PHE A 206 19.26 -5.81 21.63
C PHE A 206 19.28 -4.65 22.65
N ILE A 207 18.19 -3.89 22.74
CA ILE A 207 18.08 -2.78 23.69
C ILE A 207 18.29 -3.27 25.13
N ARG A 208 17.64 -4.38 25.53
CA ARG A 208 17.84 -4.97 26.85
C ARG A 208 19.31 -5.32 27.12
N SER A 209 20.04 -5.81 26.12
CA SER A 209 21.45 -6.16 26.26
C SER A 209 22.37 -4.96 26.44
N GLU A 210 22.08 -3.82 25.81
CA GLU A 210 22.90 -2.61 25.90
C GLU A 210 22.55 -1.75 27.13
N VAL A 211 21.28 -1.65 27.51
CA VAL A 211 20.81 -0.69 28.52
C VAL A 211 19.97 -1.28 29.67
N GLY A 212 19.65 -2.57 29.64
CA GLY A 212 18.89 -3.27 30.68
C GLY A 212 17.37 -3.06 30.61
N ASP A 213 16.65 -3.55 31.64
CA ASP A 213 15.17 -3.58 31.71
C ASP A 213 14.52 -2.36 32.39
N GLY A 214 15.28 -1.27 32.57
CA GLY A 214 14.80 -0.08 33.27
C GLY A 214 13.75 0.72 32.48
N ALA A 215 13.15 1.72 33.14
CA ALA A 215 12.46 2.79 32.43
C ALA A 215 13.49 3.57 31.60
N VAL A 216 13.41 3.43 30.28
CA VAL A 216 14.42 3.95 29.35
C VAL A 216 13.77 4.93 28.39
N ASN A 217 14.32 6.15 28.34
CA ASN A 217 14.09 7.11 27.28
C ASN A 217 15.14 6.87 26.18
N LEU A 218 14.74 6.17 25.10
CA LEU A 218 15.63 5.87 23.98
C LEU A 218 15.97 7.11 23.16
N VAL A 219 15.13 8.15 23.16
CA VAL A 219 15.43 9.42 22.48
C VAL A 219 16.66 10.09 23.10
N ASP A 220 16.72 10.15 24.43
CA ASP A 220 17.87 10.71 25.15
C ASP A 220 19.13 9.88 24.86
N LEU A 221 19.03 8.55 24.88
CA LEU A 221 20.17 7.68 24.59
C LEU A 221 20.65 7.78 23.15
N PHE A 222 19.75 7.87 22.18
CA PHE A 222 20.10 8.04 20.76
C PHE A 222 20.80 9.38 20.49
N THR A 223 20.57 10.41 21.32
CA THR A 223 21.21 11.73 21.14
C THR A 223 22.47 11.93 21.99
N THR A 224 22.66 11.12 23.03
CA THR A 224 23.76 11.28 23.99
C THR A 224 24.79 10.15 23.97
N THR A 225 24.53 9.06 23.26
CA THR A 225 25.38 7.87 23.18
C THR A 225 25.50 7.35 21.75
N ASP A 226 26.33 6.32 21.53
CA ASP A 226 26.51 5.63 20.24
C ASP A 226 25.45 4.54 19.96
N LEU A 227 24.41 4.44 20.80
CA LEU A 227 23.43 3.37 20.72
C LEU A 227 22.69 3.33 19.38
N VAL A 228 22.36 4.49 18.81
CA VAL A 228 21.65 4.58 17.52
C VAL A 228 22.52 4.09 16.36
N ASP A 229 23.82 4.41 16.39
CA ASP A 229 24.78 3.98 15.37
C ASP A 229 24.95 2.46 15.42
N LYS A 230 25.05 1.87 16.62
CA LYS A 230 25.06 0.41 16.78
C LYS A 230 23.79 -0.25 16.23
N CYS A 231 22.62 0.35 16.47
CA CYS A 231 21.35 -0.15 15.92
C CYS A 231 21.37 -0.16 14.38
N PHE A 232 21.97 0.86 13.76
CA PHE A 232 22.13 0.94 12.32
C PHE A 232 23.15 -0.09 11.79
N GLU A 233 24.30 -0.23 12.43
CA GLU A 233 25.35 -1.19 12.06
C GLU A 233 24.87 -2.64 12.13
N GLU A 234 24.14 -2.98 13.20
CA GLU A 234 23.50 -4.29 13.36
C GLU A 234 22.31 -4.49 12.41
N GLY A 235 21.83 -3.44 11.76
CA GLY A 235 20.71 -3.51 10.84
C GLY A 235 19.39 -3.84 11.54
N LEU A 236 19.10 -3.14 12.63
CA LEU A 236 17.91 -3.35 13.45
C LEU A 236 16.88 -2.22 13.33
N LEU A 237 17.28 -1.04 12.83
CA LEU A 237 16.49 0.18 12.92
C LEU A 237 16.37 0.90 11.58
N ILE A 238 15.12 1.18 11.19
CA ILE A 238 14.79 2.26 10.26
C ILE A 238 14.15 3.37 11.09
N ILE A 239 14.57 4.62 10.91
CA ILE A 239 13.98 5.75 11.64
C ILE A 239 13.88 6.97 10.75
N THR A 240 12.76 7.67 10.90
CA THR A 240 12.56 9.03 10.42
C THR A 240 12.42 9.94 11.63
N TRP A 241 13.01 11.13 11.58
CA TRP A 241 12.96 12.06 12.71
C TRP A 241 12.72 13.49 12.24
N GLY A 242 11.82 14.21 12.91
CA GLY A 242 11.73 15.68 12.76
C GLY A 242 11.06 16.08 11.46
N ILE A 243 10.13 15.24 10.97
CA ILE A 243 9.43 15.44 9.72
C ILE A 243 8.07 16.08 9.95
N LYS A 244 7.72 17.07 9.11
CA LYS A 244 6.40 17.70 9.04
C LYS A 244 5.86 17.55 7.61
N PRO A 245 4.57 17.20 7.39
CA PRO A 245 3.52 16.98 8.38
C PRO A 245 3.58 15.59 9.06
N TRP A 246 2.87 15.45 10.18
CA TRP A 246 2.93 14.31 11.10
C TRP A 246 2.12 13.06 10.72
N HIS A 247 1.78 12.93 9.43
CA HIS A 247 1.07 11.76 8.90
C HIS A 247 2.00 11.04 7.95
N TYR A 248 2.05 9.73 8.05
CA TYR A 248 2.84 8.92 7.15
C TYR A 248 1.99 7.78 6.62
N TYR A 249 2.01 7.66 5.30
CA TYR A 249 1.47 6.51 4.61
C TYR A 249 2.66 5.75 4.04
N ILE A 250 2.97 4.59 4.61
CA ILE A 250 4.13 3.79 4.26
C ILE A 250 3.69 2.61 3.43
N HIS A 251 4.44 2.37 2.36
CA HIS A 251 4.19 1.31 1.41
C HIS A 251 5.46 0.52 1.12
N ALA A 252 5.43 -0.78 1.37
CA ALA A 252 6.44 -1.69 0.87
C ALA A 252 6.26 -1.82 -0.65
N MET A 253 7.26 -1.36 -1.39
CA MET A 253 7.20 -1.25 -2.84
C MET A 253 7.42 -2.62 -3.49
N ASN A 254 6.31 -3.30 -3.79
CA ASN A 254 6.16 -4.23 -4.92
C ASN A 254 4.95 -3.84 -5.81
N ASN A 255 4.12 -2.86 -5.39
CA ASN A 255 2.93 -2.43 -6.12
C ASN A 255 3.16 -1.04 -6.72
N SER A 256 2.97 -0.91 -8.03
CA SER A 256 3.24 0.30 -8.81
C SER A 256 2.20 1.40 -8.58
N ILE A 257 2.25 2.10 -7.46
CA ILE A 257 1.65 3.44 -7.43
C ILE A 257 2.59 4.35 -8.23
N ILE A 258 2.04 5.03 -9.24
CA ILE A 258 2.75 6.07 -9.98
C ILE A 258 2.78 7.29 -9.08
N PHE A 259 3.98 7.69 -8.65
CA PHE A 259 4.21 8.89 -7.84
C PHE A 259 4.58 10.06 -8.74
N ASP A 260 4.23 11.28 -8.32
CA ASP A 260 4.55 12.48 -9.10
C ASP A 260 6.04 12.81 -8.97
N GLU A 261 6.56 12.82 -7.74
CA GLU A 261 7.96 13.11 -7.46
C GLU A 261 8.39 12.47 -6.13
N CYS A 262 9.60 11.90 -6.08
CA CYS A 262 10.22 11.50 -4.82
C CYS A 262 11.18 12.58 -4.35
N ILE A 263 10.89 13.16 -3.19
CA ILE A 263 11.53 14.40 -2.74
C ILE A 263 12.80 14.12 -1.94
N VAL A 264 12.79 13.08 -1.09
CA VAL A 264 13.94 12.68 -0.30
C VAL A 264 13.96 11.17 -0.12
N SER A 265 15.15 10.59 -0.04
CA SER A 265 15.34 9.16 0.23
C SER A 265 16.38 8.97 1.31
N GLY A 266 16.13 8.00 2.19
CA GLY A 266 17.10 7.50 3.15
C GLY A 266 17.52 6.07 2.83
N THR A 267 18.76 5.73 3.17
CA THR A 267 19.32 4.39 3.02
C THR A 267 19.56 3.79 4.40
N TYR A 268 19.10 2.56 4.60
CA TYR A 268 19.19 1.85 5.86
C TYR A 268 19.74 0.44 5.63
N LYS A 269 20.33 -0.12 6.69
CA LYS A 269 20.68 -1.54 6.75
C LYS A 269 19.64 -2.25 7.60
N ILE A 270 19.13 -3.40 7.12
CA ILE A 270 18.27 -4.30 7.88
C ILE A 270 18.72 -5.73 7.64
N LYS A 271 18.81 -6.55 8.71
CA LYS A 271 19.19 -7.97 8.60
C LYS A 271 18.37 -8.65 7.51
N ASN A 272 19.02 -9.34 6.56
CA ASN A 272 18.35 -9.95 5.41
C ASN A 272 17.20 -10.90 5.81
N LYS A 273 17.35 -11.61 6.94
CA LYS A 273 16.33 -12.52 7.49
C LYS A 273 15.07 -11.82 7.99
N THR A 274 15.13 -10.53 8.31
CA THR A 274 13.99 -9.76 8.81
C THR A 274 13.06 -9.46 7.64
N LYS A 275 11.83 -9.96 7.68
CA LYS A 275 10.84 -9.77 6.60
C LYS A 275 9.60 -9.01 7.06
N LYS A 276 9.48 -8.74 8.36
CA LYS A 276 8.35 -8.05 8.98
C LYS A 276 8.89 -7.02 9.97
N LEU A 277 8.41 -5.79 9.88
CA LEU A 277 8.76 -4.72 10.82
C LEU A 277 7.49 -4.17 11.45
N SER A 278 7.53 -3.88 12.74
CA SER A 278 6.53 -3.04 13.40
C SER A 278 6.81 -1.59 13.05
N VAL A 279 5.76 -0.84 12.70
CA VAL A 279 5.83 0.60 12.43
C VAL A 279 5.31 1.32 13.66
N ILE A 280 6.17 2.13 14.27
CA ILE A 280 5.92 2.69 15.60
C ILE A 280 6.17 4.20 15.58
N PRO A 281 5.28 5.03 16.15
CA PRO A 281 5.52 6.45 16.30
C PRO A 281 6.79 6.73 17.11
N GLY A 282 7.60 7.71 16.68
CA GLY A 282 8.86 8.05 17.35
C GLY A 282 8.69 8.47 18.82
N ASN A 283 7.50 8.98 19.19
CA ASN A 283 7.15 9.34 20.57
C ASN A 283 7.19 8.15 21.53
N GLU A 284 7.00 6.92 21.04
CA GLU A 284 7.03 5.71 21.86
C GLU A 284 8.45 5.37 22.33
N LEU A 285 9.48 5.96 21.72
CA LEU A 285 10.87 5.85 22.19
C LEU A 285 11.09 6.57 23.53
N LEU A 286 10.21 7.48 23.93
CA LEU A 286 10.32 8.20 25.21
C LEU A 286 10.01 7.27 26.41
N THR A 287 9.15 6.27 26.22
CA THR A 287 8.72 5.31 27.25
C THR A 287 8.81 3.88 26.72
N TRP A 288 10.03 3.41 26.46
CA TRP A 288 10.27 2.11 25.79
C TRP A 288 9.55 0.90 26.43
N PRO A 289 9.49 0.73 27.77
CA PRO A 289 8.76 -0.39 28.35
C PRO A 289 7.26 -0.37 28.03
N GLU A 290 6.62 0.80 28.00
CA GLU A 290 5.21 0.95 27.67
C GLU A 290 4.95 0.67 26.18
N CYS A 291 5.91 0.99 25.32
CA CYS A 291 5.87 0.67 23.90
C CYS A 291 5.75 -0.85 23.66
N LEU A 292 6.41 -1.67 24.48
CA LEU A 292 6.39 -3.13 24.38
C LEU A 292 5.07 -3.78 24.81
N GLU A 293 4.23 -3.05 25.55
CA GLU A 293 2.90 -3.54 25.99
C GLU A 293 1.81 -3.36 24.93
N LYS A 294 2.10 -2.60 23.86
CA LYS A 294 1.15 -2.24 22.81
C LYS A 294 1.29 -3.16 21.59
N GLU A 295 0.19 -3.36 20.88
CA GLU A 295 0.20 -3.97 19.55
C GLU A 295 0.43 -2.91 18.48
N TRP A 296 1.41 -3.13 17.61
CA TRP A 296 1.79 -2.19 16.56
C TRP A 296 1.39 -2.69 15.18
N PRO A 297 0.99 -1.78 14.26
CA PRO A 297 0.82 -2.14 12.87
C PRO A 297 2.17 -2.62 12.32
N THR A 298 2.11 -3.61 11.43
CA THR A 298 3.32 -4.23 10.87
C THR A 298 3.34 -4.11 9.37
N ILE A 299 4.53 -3.97 8.80
CA ILE A 299 4.77 -3.93 7.37
C ILE A 299 5.66 -5.10 6.95
N CYS A 300 5.26 -5.80 5.89
CA CYS A 300 6.05 -6.87 5.30
C CYS A 300 7.00 -6.30 4.24
N ILE A 301 8.28 -6.67 4.30
CA ILE A 301 9.31 -6.26 3.34
C ILE A 301 9.82 -7.48 2.60
N GLU A 302 9.60 -7.48 1.29
CA GLU A 302 9.98 -8.55 0.39
C GLU A 302 11.34 -8.30 -0.28
N GLY A 303 11.90 -9.37 -0.86
CA GLY A 303 13.20 -9.35 -1.53
C GLY A 303 14.37 -9.67 -0.59
N ASP A 304 15.55 -9.81 -1.18
CA ASP A 304 16.77 -10.20 -0.48
C ASP A 304 17.78 -9.05 -0.47
N GLY A 305 18.79 -9.20 0.39
CA GLY A 305 19.78 -8.17 0.67
C GLY A 305 19.49 -7.41 1.96
N GLU A 306 20.50 -6.68 2.42
CA GLU A 306 20.43 -5.91 3.67
C GLU A 306 20.07 -4.45 3.45
N LYS A 307 20.13 -3.96 2.21
CA LYS A 307 19.86 -2.55 1.90
C LYS A 307 18.37 -2.30 1.82
N ILE A 308 17.92 -1.33 2.58
CA ILE A 308 16.58 -0.76 2.51
C ILE A 308 16.68 0.69 2.05
N VAL A 309 15.87 1.07 1.08
CA VAL A 309 15.66 2.46 0.66
C VAL A 309 14.25 2.86 1.08
N LEU A 310 14.17 3.93 1.88
CA LEU A 310 12.91 4.56 2.24
C LEU A 310 12.85 5.89 1.49
N SER A 311 11.87 6.10 0.63
CA SER A 311 11.71 7.35 -0.14
C SER A 311 10.40 8.04 0.21
N LEU A 312 10.47 9.30 0.59
CA LEU A 312 9.32 10.18 0.74
C LEU A 312 8.98 10.80 -0.62
N CYS A 313 7.80 10.50 -1.12
CA CYS A 313 7.29 10.94 -2.41
C CYS A 313 5.97 11.69 -2.23
N THR A 314 5.61 12.46 -3.26
CA THR A 314 4.33 13.16 -3.36
C THR A 314 3.41 12.42 -4.32
N TYR A 315 2.12 12.55 -4.02
CA TYR A 315 1.06 12.21 -4.94
C TYR A 315 0.02 13.33 -4.94
N SER A 316 -0.37 13.77 -6.12
CA SER A 316 -1.49 14.67 -6.38
C SER A 316 -2.63 13.83 -6.96
N GLY A 317 -3.73 13.72 -6.21
CA GLY A 317 -4.90 13.02 -6.71
C GLY A 317 -5.53 13.74 -7.91
N ASN A 318 -6.20 13.00 -8.79
CA ASN A 318 -6.94 13.56 -9.94
C ASN A 318 -8.07 14.55 -9.56
N LEU A 319 -8.42 14.69 -8.29
CA LEU A 319 -9.33 15.72 -7.75
C LEU A 319 -8.62 17.04 -7.40
N GLY A 320 -7.31 17.14 -7.65
CA GLY A 320 -6.62 18.40 -7.95
C GLY A 320 -6.18 19.30 -6.81
N ASN A 321 -6.45 18.97 -5.53
CA ASN A 321 -6.28 19.98 -4.46
C ASN A 321 -5.32 19.64 -3.31
N GLU A 322 -4.71 18.46 -3.24
CA GLU A 322 -3.88 18.09 -2.07
C GLU A 322 -2.64 17.27 -2.46
N ILE A 323 -1.47 17.68 -1.96
CA ILE A 323 -0.20 16.95 -2.08
C ILE A 323 -0.07 16.03 -0.86
N ILE A 324 -0.02 14.72 -1.10
CA ILE A 324 0.05 13.71 -0.03
C ILE A 324 1.51 13.27 0.17
N PRO A 325 2.08 13.37 1.39
CA PRO A 325 3.35 12.75 1.70
C PRO A 325 3.19 11.23 1.85
N LEU A 326 3.98 10.48 1.09
CA LEU A 326 3.91 9.02 1.04
C LEU A 326 5.30 8.41 1.07
N TYR A 327 5.51 7.44 1.94
CA TYR A 327 6.76 6.71 2.06
C TYR A 327 6.71 5.42 1.25
N THR A 328 7.72 5.20 0.44
CA THR A 328 7.95 3.93 -0.26
C THR A 328 9.15 3.24 0.37
N LEU A 329 9.01 1.96 0.64
CA LEU A 329 9.98 1.14 1.35
C LEU A 329 10.41 0.00 0.42
N ARG A 330 11.66 -0.01 -0.01
CA ARG A 330 12.18 -0.97 -0.99
C ARG A 330 13.42 -1.67 -0.45
N ARG A 331 13.48 -3.00 -0.58
CA ARG A 331 14.70 -3.77 -0.35
C ARG A 331 15.50 -3.95 -1.62
N SER A 332 16.82 -3.96 -1.49
CA SER A 332 17.78 -4.14 -2.58
C SER A 332 18.88 -5.12 -2.21
N GLU A 333 19.32 -5.91 -3.18
CA GLU A 333 20.49 -6.79 -3.08
C GLU A 333 21.82 -6.04 -3.25
N GLU A 334 21.76 -4.76 -3.65
CA GLU A 334 22.92 -3.88 -3.67
C GLU A 334 23.56 -3.78 -2.28
N PRO A 335 24.89 -3.67 -2.20
CA PRO A 335 25.57 -3.46 -0.92
C PRO A 335 25.13 -2.14 -0.28
N VAL A 336 25.11 -2.13 1.05
CA VAL A 336 24.93 -0.89 1.83
C VAL A 336 26.27 -0.16 1.85
N GLU A 337 26.38 0.91 1.07
CA GLU A 337 27.58 1.75 1.05
C GLU A 337 27.62 2.69 2.26
N ASN A 338 26.52 3.41 2.49
CA ASN A 338 26.34 4.32 3.63
C ASN A 338 24.91 4.19 4.20
N ILE A 339 24.77 4.45 5.49
CA ILE A 339 23.47 4.56 6.17
C ILE A 339 23.16 6.05 6.31
N GLU A 340 22.07 6.49 5.70
CA GLU A 340 21.66 7.88 5.61
C GLU A 340 20.17 7.97 5.98
N PRO A 341 19.83 8.14 7.26
CA PRO A 341 18.44 8.23 7.70
C PRO A 341 17.79 9.56 7.29
N ILE A 342 16.48 9.55 7.04
CA ILE A 342 15.71 10.79 6.78
C ILE A 342 15.49 11.53 8.11
N ILE A 343 16.17 12.67 8.28
CA ILE A 343 16.13 13.49 9.49
C ILE A 343 15.89 14.96 9.14
N ASN A 344 15.09 15.66 9.96
CA ASN A 344 14.83 17.11 9.90
C ASN A 344 14.37 17.62 8.53
N TYR A 345 13.45 16.90 7.89
CA TYR A 345 12.89 17.27 6.60
C TYR A 345 11.55 17.99 6.77
N ASN A 346 11.40 19.18 6.22
CA ASN A 346 10.13 19.91 6.21
C ASN A 346 9.49 19.84 4.82
N PHE A 347 8.32 19.22 4.73
CA PHE A 347 7.55 19.08 3.49
C PHE A 347 6.82 20.38 3.10
N LEU A 348 6.63 21.31 4.05
CA LEU A 348 5.85 22.54 3.88
C LEU A 348 6.70 23.80 3.63
N ASP A 349 8.02 23.68 3.50
CA ASP A 349 8.94 24.81 3.25
C ASP A 349 9.16 25.11 1.76
#